data_AF-A0A382ZDX3-F1
#
_entry.id   AF-A0A382ZDX3-F1
#
_cell.length_a   1.000
_cell.length_b   1.000
_cell.length_c   1.000
_cell.angle_alpha   90.00
_cell.angle_beta   90.00
_cell.angle_gamma   90.00
#
_symmetry.space_group_name_H-M   'P 1'
#
loop_
_entity.id
_entity.type
_entity.pdbx_description
1 polymer ?
#
loop_
_entity_poly.entity_id
_entity_poly.type
_entity_poly.pdbx_seq_one_letter_code
_entity_poly.pdbx_strand_id
1 'polypeptide(L)'
;ESISVNVLESKDYLMPKFNGHITHSGLNPGEYVDIEFPVSSRKDQFWPVLELIDYLDNKVIQTLDLALMKHYRSPEELMVQSIGTDEVVPYPDSQGDIDVDLGMPIAKKNQNAMAITMSIENYDDSNYPPLQFADWDGIIMRQYFQNAFGLSDFQLLPSKPWQMEGGPTLNDLQNTFDPHQGDLRKRVVSAERYSGIEEMDVFLYYRGYGEWVNGKPLLIPKDAKPTREVTKYPLEELVQNLSTLSVLGNIRTITVFL
;
A
#
# COMPACT_ATOMS: atom_id res chain seq x y z
N GLU A 1 -37.89 6.97 -22.68
CA GLU A 1 -36.69 7.17 -21.84
C GLU A 1 -36.05 5.81 -21.66
N SER A 2 -34.73 5.71 -21.83
CA SER A 2 -33.97 4.47 -21.69
C SER A 2 -32.70 4.75 -20.92
N ILE A 3 -32.25 3.77 -20.16
CA ILE A 3 -30.96 3.80 -19.47
C ILE A 3 -30.08 2.75 -20.13
N SER A 4 -28.85 3.11 -20.43
CA SER A 4 -27.85 2.19 -20.96
C SER A 4 -26.73 2.00 -19.96
N VAL A 5 -26.37 0.74 -19.72
CA VAL A 5 -25.24 0.34 -18.87
C VAL A 5 -24.23 -0.36 -19.75
N ASN A 6 -23.04 0.23 -19.85
CA ASN A 6 -21.91 -0.27 -20.58
C ASN A 6 -20.86 -0.80 -19.61
N VAL A 7 -20.62 -2.11 -19.61
CA VAL A 7 -19.45 -2.69 -18.96
C VAL A 7 -18.28 -2.61 -19.94
N LEU A 8 -17.29 -1.79 -19.61
CA LEU A 8 -16.15 -1.56 -20.49
C LEU A 8 -15.27 -2.81 -20.56
N GLU A 9 -14.64 -3.05 -21.72
CA GLU A 9 -13.66 -4.13 -21.84
C GLU A 9 -12.36 -3.78 -21.12
N SER A 10 -11.77 -4.76 -20.44
CA SER A 10 -10.45 -4.63 -19.81
C SER A 10 -9.60 -5.86 -20.09
N LYS A 11 -8.28 -5.74 -19.95
CA LYS A 11 -7.36 -6.88 -20.00
C LYS A 11 -7.44 -7.75 -18.74
N ASP A 12 -8.03 -7.22 -17.67
CA ASP A 12 -8.03 -7.85 -16.35
C ASP A 12 -9.21 -8.80 -16.14
N TYR A 13 -10.25 -8.73 -16.98
CA TYR A 13 -11.40 -9.62 -16.92
C TYR A 13 -11.95 -9.89 -18.32
N LEU A 14 -12.64 -11.02 -18.47
CA LEU A 14 -13.33 -11.45 -19.67
C LEU A 14 -14.81 -11.56 -19.35
N MET A 15 -15.65 -11.16 -20.31
CA MET A 15 -17.11 -11.26 -20.22
C MET A 15 -17.59 -12.36 -21.17
N PRO A 16 -17.61 -13.63 -20.74
CA PRO A 16 -17.91 -14.74 -21.64
C PRO A 16 -19.35 -14.63 -22.15
N LYS A 17 -19.50 -14.59 -23.48
CA LYS A 17 -20.81 -14.54 -24.18
C LYS A 17 -21.65 -13.28 -23.88
N PHE A 18 -21.01 -12.19 -23.46
CA PHE A 18 -21.67 -10.93 -23.17
C PHE A 18 -20.94 -9.78 -23.88
N ASN A 19 -21.70 -8.85 -24.47
CA ASN A 19 -21.18 -7.80 -25.36
C ASN A 19 -20.90 -6.47 -24.63
N GLY A 20 -20.96 -6.46 -23.29
CA GLY A 20 -20.74 -5.26 -22.50
C GLY A 20 -21.94 -4.31 -22.43
N HIS A 21 -23.06 -4.57 -23.12
CA HIS A 21 -24.13 -3.57 -23.26
C HIS A 21 -25.48 -4.07 -22.76
N ILE A 22 -26.08 -3.30 -21.84
CA ILE A 22 -27.40 -3.55 -21.26
C ILE A 22 -28.24 -2.30 -21.46
N THR A 23 -29.46 -2.46 -21.97
CA THR A 23 -30.40 -1.35 -22.09
C THR A 23 -31.66 -1.70 -21.33
N HIS A 24 -32.15 -0.74 -20.54
CA HIS A 24 -33.39 -0.83 -19.78
C HIS A 24 -34.30 0.34 -20.11
N SER A 25 -35.61 0.19 -19.88
CA SER A 25 -36.53 1.32 -19.89
C SER A 25 -36.18 2.31 -18.77
N GLY A 26 -36.51 3.59 -18.99
CA GLY A 26 -36.35 4.64 -17.99
C GLY A 26 -37.01 4.27 -16.66
N LEU A 27 -36.36 4.65 -15.57
CA LEU A 27 -36.79 4.36 -14.20
C LEU A 27 -37.52 5.57 -13.62
N ASN A 28 -38.59 5.32 -12.86
CA ASN A 28 -39.22 6.37 -12.07
C ASN A 28 -38.34 6.72 -10.85
N PRO A 29 -38.52 7.91 -10.24
CA PRO A 29 -37.81 8.27 -9.01
C PRO A 29 -38.03 7.23 -7.90
N GLY A 30 -36.94 6.64 -7.40
CA GLY A 30 -36.96 5.61 -6.36
C GLY A 30 -37.12 4.17 -6.87
N GLU A 31 -37.21 3.96 -8.18
CA GLU A 31 -37.25 2.63 -8.80
C GLU A 31 -35.82 2.11 -9.01
N TYR A 32 -35.63 0.80 -8.84
CA TYR A 32 -34.35 0.12 -9.01
C TYR A 32 -34.51 -1.08 -9.96
N VAL A 33 -33.42 -1.43 -10.63
CA VAL A 33 -33.36 -2.60 -11.52
C VAL A 33 -32.10 -3.39 -11.22
N ASP A 34 -32.28 -4.70 -11.07
CA ASP A 34 -31.18 -5.63 -10.90
C ASP A 34 -30.52 -5.91 -12.26
N ILE A 35 -29.19 -5.85 -12.27
CA ILE A 35 -28.39 -6.08 -13.47
C ILE A 35 -27.46 -7.26 -13.21
N GLU A 36 -27.59 -8.29 -14.04
CA GLU A 36 -26.75 -9.47 -13.99
C GLU A 36 -25.90 -9.57 -15.25
N PHE A 37 -24.59 -9.76 -15.09
CA PHE A 37 -23.68 -10.03 -16.20
C PHE A 37 -22.60 -11.04 -15.82
N PRO A 38 -22.18 -11.91 -16.76
CA PRO A 38 -21.11 -12.86 -16.50
C PRO A 38 -19.75 -12.18 -16.56
N VAL A 39 -18.91 -12.44 -15.56
CA VAL A 39 -17.53 -11.95 -15.52
C VAL A 39 -16.57 -13.06 -15.08
N SER A 40 -15.37 -13.07 -15.63
CA SER A 40 -14.29 -13.99 -15.27
C SER A 40 -12.96 -13.26 -15.25
N SER A 41 -12.14 -13.49 -14.23
CA SER A 41 -10.80 -12.89 -14.14
C SER A 41 -9.73 -13.95 -13.88
N ARG A 42 -8.49 -13.64 -14.27
CA ARG A 42 -7.29 -14.40 -13.90
C ARG A 42 -6.59 -13.83 -12.67
N LYS A 43 -7.01 -12.65 -12.21
CA LYS A 43 -6.47 -11.97 -11.03
C LYS A 43 -7.41 -12.20 -9.85
N ASP A 44 -6.82 -12.32 -8.66
CA ASP A 44 -7.58 -12.48 -7.42
C ASP A 44 -8.46 -11.27 -7.11
N GLN A 45 -8.09 -10.07 -7.58
CA GLN A 45 -8.85 -8.83 -7.48
C GLN A 45 -8.87 -8.12 -8.85
N PHE A 46 -10.02 -7.58 -9.22
CA PHE A 46 -10.23 -6.88 -10.49
C PHE A 46 -11.38 -5.88 -10.39
N TRP A 47 -11.32 -4.83 -11.22
CA TRP A 47 -12.27 -3.72 -11.15
C TRP A 47 -13.01 -3.50 -12.47
N PRO A 48 -14.20 -4.07 -12.67
CA PRO A 48 -15.05 -3.74 -13.80
C PRO A 48 -15.47 -2.27 -13.77
N VAL A 49 -15.37 -1.61 -14.92
CA VAL A 49 -15.81 -0.23 -15.09
C VAL A 49 -17.16 -0.21 -15.78
N LEU A 50 -18.14 0.43 -15.16
CA LEU A 50 -19.47 0.66 -15.67
C LEU A 50 -19.59 2.11 -16.15
N GLU A 51 -19.98 2.31 -17.40
CA GLU A 51 -20.45 3.59 -17.93
C GLU A 51 -21.98 3.54 -17.99
N LEU A 52 -22.62 4.33 -17.15
CA LEU A 52 -24.07 4.54 -17.11
C LEU A 52 -24.39 5.76 -17.97
N ILE A 53 -25.36 5.60 -18.86
CA ILE A 53 -25.88 6.67 -19.71
C ILE A 53 -27.37 6.80 -19.41
N ASP A 54 -27.78 7.95 -18.87
CA ASP A 54 -29.18 8.23 -18.60
C ASP A 54 -29.93 8.70 -19.86
N TYR A 55 -31.24 8.96 -19.71
CA TYR A 55 -32.10 9.41 -20.82
C TYR A 55 -31.82 10.86 -21.27
N LEU A 56 -31.00 11.60 -20.54
CA LEU A 56 -30.54 12.96 -20.85
C LEU A 56 -29.10 12.96 -21.41
N ASP A 57 -28.56 11.79 -21.76
CA ASP A 57 -27.18 11.57 -22.20
C ASP A 57 -26.10 11.96 -21.15
N ASN A 58 -26.47 12.06 -19.86
CA ASN A 58 -25.50 12.22 -18.79
C ASN A 58 -24.76 10.90 -18.57
N LYS A 59 -23.44 11.02 -18.46
CA LYS A 59 -22.53 9.89 -18.28
C LYS A 59 -22.02 9.84 -16.85
N VAL A 60 -22.24 8.71 -16.18
CA VAL A 60 -21.67 8.42 -14.87
C VAL A 60 -20.78 7.20 -15.02
N ILE A 61 -19.53 7.32 -14.59
CA ILE A 61 -18.56 6.22 -14.60
C ILE A 61 -18.43 5.71 -13.17
N GLN A 62 -18.64 4.42 -12.97
CA GLN A 62 -18.53 3.77 -11.67
C GLN A 62 -17.67 2.52 -11.77
N THR A 63 -16.86 2.26 -10.75
CA THR A 63 -15.99 1.09 -10.67
C THR A 63 -16.53 0.11 -9.63
N LEU A 64 -16.64 -1.17 -10.00
CA LEU A 64 -16.97 -2.25 -9.08
C LEU A 64 -15.68 -2.86 -8.53
N ASP A 65 -15.61 -3.11 -7.22
CA ASP A 65 -14.49 -3.85 -6.61
C ASP A 65 -14.88 -5.31 -6.43
N LEU A 66 -14.29 -6.19 -7.25
CA LEU A 66 -14.59 -7.62 -7.24
C LEU A 66 -13.34 -8.44 -6.94
N ALA A 67 -13.50 -9.41 -6.04
CA ALA A 67 -12.49 -10.41 -5.72
C ALA A 67 -12.97 -11.81 -6.11
N LEU A 68 -12.05 -12.64 -6.61
CA LEU A 68 -12.32 -14.05 -6.85
C LEU A 68 -12.62 -14.75 -5.52
N MET A 69 -13.77 -15.40 -5.46
CA MET A 69 -14.17 -16.14 -4.28
C MET A 69 -13.27 -17.36 -4.08
N LYS A 70 -12.51 -17.39 -2.97
CA LYS A 70 -11.72 -18.56 -2.56
C LYS A 70 -12.60 -19.69 -2.00
N HIS A 71 -13.77 -19.32 -1.48
CA HIS A 71 -14.81 -20.23 -0.99
C HIS A 71 -16.18 -19.79 -1.54
N TYR A 72 -17.05 -20.75 -1.85
CA TYR A 72 -18.39 -20.46 -2.34
C TYR A 72 -19.18 -19.65 -1.30
N ARG A 73 -19.78 -18.54 -1.73
CA ARG A 73 -20.78 -17.79 -0.97
C ARG A 73 -22.15 -17.96 -1.62
N SER A 74 -23.18 -18.12 -0.80
CA SER A 74 -24.55 -18.18 -1.31
C SER A 74 -25.02 -16.80 -1.78
N PRO A 75 -25.99 -16.68 -2.70
CA PRO A 75 -26.51 -15.39 -3.15
C PRO A 75 -27.00 -14.48 -2.02
N GLU A 76 -27.48 -15.06 -0.92
CA GLU A 76 -27.95 -14.35 0.28
C GLU A 76 -26.79 -13.73 1.10
N GLU A 77 -25.56 -14.21 0.90
CA GLU A 77 -24.33 -13.72 1.55
C GLU A 77 -23.57 -12.69 0.69
N LEU A 78 -24.08 -12.38 -0.51
CA LEU A 78 -23.49 -11.38 -1.40
C LEU A 78 -23.97 -9.99 -1.01
N MET A 79 -23.04 -9.03 -1.00
CA MET A 79 -23.39 -7.63 -0.76
C MET A 79 -24.06 -7.04 -1.99
N VAL A 80 -25.15 -6.31 -1.78
CA VAL A 80 -25.80 -5.51 -2.82
C VAL A 80 -25.08 -4.17 -2.90
N GLN A 81 -24.63 -3.80 -4.10
CA GLN A 81 -24.03 -2.49 -4.36
C GLN A 81 -24.95 -1.67 -5.27
N SER A 82 -25.35 -0.48 -4.82
CA SER A 82 -26.20 0.40 -5.63
C SER A 82 -25.34 1.16 -6.63
N ILE A 83 -25.83 1.27 -7.88
CA ILE A 83 -25.09 1.86 -9.00
C ILE A 83 -25.88 3.09 -9.47
N GLY A 84 -25.22 4.25 -9.62
CA GLY A 84 -25.85 5.49 -10.11
C GLY A 84 -26.49 6.40 -9.05
N THR A 85 -26.34 6.10 -7.76
CA THR A 85 -26.55 7.06 -6.67
C THR A 85 -25.21 7.65 -6.26
N ASP A 86 -25.14 8.95 -5.91
CA ASP A 86 -24.03 9.47 -5.11
C ASP A 86 -24.09 8.76 -3.75
N GLU A 87 -23.55 7.55 -3.67
CA GLU A 87 -23.31 6.86 -2.41
C GLU A 87 -22.22 7.66 -1.69
N VAL A 88 -22.64 8.65 -0.90
CA VAL A 88 -21.90 8.97 0.30
C VAL A 88 -22.01 7.70 1.13
N VAL A 89 -21.06 6.79 0.99
CA VAL A 89 -20.91 5.64 1.88
C VAL A 89 -20.72 6.25 3.27
N PRO A 90 -21.73 6.25 4.15
CA PRO A 90 -21.47 6.56 5.54
C PRO A 90 -20.62 5.39 6.02
N TYR A 91 -19.43 5.71 6.52
CA TYR A 91 -18.43 4.80 7.11
C TYR A 91 -18.92 3.35 7.36
N PRO A 92 -18.20 2.31 6.91
CA PRO A 92 -18.60 0.94 7.17
C PRO A 92 -18.74 0.69 8.69
N ASP A 93 -19.92 0.23 9.11
CA ASP A 93 -20.28 -0.07 10.50
C ASP A 93 -19.62 -1.35 11.05
N SER A 94 -18.85 -2.06 10.23
CA SER A 94 -18.09 -3.23 10.64
C SER A 94 -16.58 -2.91 10.68
N GLN A 95 -15.94 -3.27 11.80
CA GLN A 95 -14.50 -3.11 12.07
C GLN A 95 -13.59 -3.96 11.15
N GLY A 96 -14.01 -4.26 9.91
CA GLY A 96 -13.41 -5.27 9.05
C GLY A 96 -12.46 -4.75 7.97
N ASP A 97 -12.75 -3.60 7.35
CA ASP A 97 -11.91 -3.04 6.29
C ASP A 97 -11.77 -1.54 6.52
N ILE A 98 -10.57 -1.10 6.90
CA ILE A 98 -10.29 0.33 7.03
C ILE A 98 -10.21 0.88 5.60
N ASP A 99 -11.15 1.73 5.20
CA ASP A 99 -11.28 2.31 3.84
C ASP A 99 -9.98 2.98 3.32
N VAL A 100 -9.10 3.47 4.20
CA VAL A 100 -7.77 3.98 3.80
C VAL A 100 -6.83 2.93 3.18
N ASP A 101 -7.10 1.64 3.39
CA ASP A 101 -6.33 0.54 2.82
C ASP A 101 -6.83 0.17 1.41
N LEU A 102 -8.00 0.68 1.01
CA LEU A 102 -8.65 0.40 -0.27
C LEU A 102 -8.46 1.58 -1.24
N GLY A 103 -8.36 1.30 -2.54
CA GLY A 103 -8.30 2.35 -3.57
C GLY A 103 -6.96 3.10 -3.69
N MET A 104 -5.83 2.50 -3.31
CA MET A 104 -4.51 3.12 -3.50
C MET A 104 -4.30 3.56 -4.95
N PRO A 105 -3.92 4.83 -5.21
CA PRO A 105 -3.73 5.31 -6.57
C PRO A 105 -2.58 4.55 -7.24
N ILE A 106 -2.75 4.19 -8.50
CA ILE A 106 -1.71 3.51 -9.29
C ILE A 106 -0.96 4.56 -10.11
N ALA A 107 0.30 4.79 -9.75
CA ALA A 107 1.19 5.65 -10.50
C ALA A 107 1.95 4.89 -11.59
N LYS A 108 2.57 5.65 -12.49
CA LYS A 108 3.55 5.12 -13.43
C LYS A 108 4.78 4.66 -12.66
N LYS A 109 5.44 3.62 -13.17
CA LYS A 109 6.70 3.11 -12.62
C LYS A 109 7.73 4.23 -12.44
N ASN A 110 8.19 4.44 -11.22
CA ASN A 110 9.22 5.42 -10.90
C ASN A 110 10.55 4.71 -10.64
N GLN A 111 11.56 4.98 -11.45
CA GLN A 111 12.90 4.39 -11.27
C GLN A 111 13.79 5.22 -10.34
N ASN A 112 13.44 6.48 -10.09
CA ASN A 112 14.27 7.46 -9.39
C ASN A 112 13.91 7.55 -7.89
N ALA A 113 13.40 6.46 -7.32
CA ALA A 113 13.00 6.44 -5.93
C ALA A 113 13.26 5.07 -5.28
N MET A 114 13.43 5.10 -3.96
CA MET A 114 13.63 3.93 -3.11
C MET A 114 12.85 4.14 -1.82
N ALA A 115 12.28 3.07 -1.26
CA ALA A 115 11.64 3.13 0.04
C ALA A 115 12.17 2.04 0.99
N ILE A 116 12.24 2.38 2.26
CA ILE A 116 12.63 1.52 3.36
C ILE A 116 11.41 1.43 4.27
N THR A 117 10.92 0.22 4.51
CA THR A 117 9.75 -0.02 5.36
C THR A 117 10.16 -0.91 6.53
N MET A 118 10.10 -0.36 7.73
CA MET A 118 10.44 -1.04 8.97
C MET A 118 9.27 -0.91 9.94
N SER A 119 8.66 -2.03 10.31
CA SER A 119 7.55 -2.08 11.27
C SER A 119 7.81 -3.14 12.32
N ILE A 120 7.48 -2.85 13.58
CA ILE A 120 7.68 -3.76 14.71
C ILE A 120 6.37 -3.84 15.51
N GLU A 121 5.65 -4.94 15.34
CA GLU A 121 4.49 -5.26 16.19
C GLU A 121 4.90 -6.00 17.47
N ASN A 122 5.70 -7.06 17.32
CA ASN A 122 6.06 -7.97 18.41
C ASN A 122 7.55 -7.84 18.74
N TYR A 123 7.84 -7.53 20.01
CA TYR A 123 9.20 -7.44 20.53
C TYR A 123 9.60 -8.75 21.21
N ASP A 124 10.90 -9.08 21.17
CA ASP A 124 11.42 -10.31 21.77
C ASP A 124 11.40 -10.25 23.32
N ASP A 125 11.37 -9.06 23.89
CA ASP A 125 11.28 -8.85 25.33
C ASP A 125 9.84 -8.58 25.77
N SER A 126 9.31 -9.40 26.67
CA SER A 126 7.92 -9.33 27.12
C SER A 126 7.58 -8.05 27.89
N ASN A 127 8.57 -7.24 28.28
CA ASN A 127 8.34 -5.94 28.90
C ASN A 127 7.86 -4.89 27.89
N TYR A 128 8.05 -5.13 26.59
CA TYR A 128 7.46 -4.31 25.54
C TYR A 128 6.14 -4.95 25.09
N PRO A 129 4.98 -4.32 25.36
CA PRO A 129 3.72 -4.86 24.90
C PRO A 129 3.62 -4.78 23.37
N PRO A 130 2.92 -5.72 22.70
CA PRO A 130 2.76 -5.67 21.25
C PRO A 130 2.13 -4.35 20.79
N LEU A 131 2.70 -3.75 19.76
CA LEU A 131 2.17 -2.55 19.12
C LEU A 131 1.17 -2.98 18.04
N GLN A 132 -0.08 -3.22 18.46
CA GLN A 132 -1.13 -3.73 17.57
C GLN A 132 -1.19 -2.98 16.24
N PHE A 133 -1.35 -3.75 15.17
CA PHE A 133 -1.45 -3.28 13.78
C PHE A 133 -0.16 -2.74 13.17
N ALA A 134 0.97 -2.66 13.89
CA ALA A 134 2.20 -2.14 13.31
C ALA A 134 2.69 -2.96 12.11
N ASP A 135 2.56 -4.29 12.14
CA ASP A 135 2.94 -5.12 11.00
C ASP A 135 2.01 -4.88 9.80
N TRP A 136 0.71 -4.69 10.05
CA TRP A 136 -0.26 -4.32 9.03
C TRP A 136 0.05 -2.93 8.42
N ASP A 137 0.32 -1.92 9.25
CA ASP A 137 0.74 -0.58 8.82
C ASP A 137 1.96 -0.67 7.88
N GLY A 138 2.93 -1.52 8.20
CA GLY A 138 4.12 -1.77 7.37
C GLY A 138 3.78 -2.40 6.02
N ILE A 139 2.88 -3.38 5.99
CA ILE A 139 2.41 -4.04 4.76
C ILE A 139 1.67 -3.02 3.87
N ILE A 140 0.75 -2.25 4.44
CA ILE A 140 -0.03 -1.23 3.73
C ILE A 140 0.89 -0.14 3.18
N MET A 141 1.82 0.38 3.97
CA MET A 141 2.77 1.39 3.49
C MET A 141 3.68 0.86 2.38
N ARG A 142 4.07 -0.41 2.46
CA ARG A 142 4.82 -1.04 1.37
C ARG A 142 4.00 -1.11 0.08
N GLN A 143 2.74 -1.54 0.16
CA GLN A 143 1.83 -1.56 -1.00
C GLN A 143 1.60 -0.15 -1.54
N TYR A 144 1.48 0.85 -0.66
CA TYR A 144 1.35 2.25 -1.05
C TYR A 144 2.56 2.74 -1.85
N PHE A 145 3.79 2.42 -1.42
CA PHE A 145 4.98 2.72 -2.21
C PHE A 145 5.01 1.98 -3.56
N GLN A 146 4.54 0.73 -3.63
CA GLN A 146 4.47 0.00 -4.90
C GLN A 146 3.46 0.61 -5.86
N ASN A 147 2.26 0.93 -5.37
CA ASN A 147 1.14 1.41 -6.17
C ASN A 147 1.27 2.90 -6.47
N ALA A 148 1.30 3.75 -5.44
CA ALA A 148 1.23 5.21 -5.56
C ALA A 148 2.56 5.84 -5.98
N PHE A 149 3.69 5.21 -5.65
CA PHE A 149 5.02 5.67 -6.08
C PHE A 149 5.58 4.85 -7.24
N GLY A 150 4.89 3.79 -7.68
CA GLY A 150 5.33 2.96 -8.79
C GLY A 150 6.66 2.24 -8.51
N LEU A 151 6.98 1.96 -7.25
CA LEU A 151 8.22 1.29 -6.86
C LEU A 151 8.13 -0.22 -7.09
N SER A 152 9.25 -0.82 -7.45
CA SER A 152 9.38 -2.27 -7.59
C SER A 152 10.15 -2.88 -6.41
N ASP A 153 10.07 -4.20 -6.23
CA ASP A 153 10.69 -4.92 -5.11
C ASP A 153 12.18 -4.62 -4.87
N PHE A 154 12.96 -4.33 -5.92
CA PHE A 154 14.39 -4.01 -5.77
C PHE A 154 14.62 -2.59 -5.20
N GLN A 155 13.63 -1.71 -5.34
CA GLN A 155 13.61 -0.36 -4.80
C GLN A 155 13.03 -0.33 -3.38
N LEU A 156 12.63 -1.48 -2.85
CA LEU A 156 12.13 -1.60 -1.49
C LEU A 156 13.17 -2.29 -0.61
N LEU A 157 13.34 -1.78 0.59
CA LEU A 157 14.19 -2.32 1.65
C LEU A 157 13.31 -2.72 2.85
N PRO A 158 13.30 -4.00 3.25
CA PRO A 158 13.95 -5.12 2.58
C PRO A 158 13.29 -5.42 1.22
N SER A 159 14.01 -6.10 0.32
CA SER A 159 13.45 -6.43 -1.00
C SER A 159 12.30 -7.40 -0.92
N LYS A 160 12.38 -8.35 0.01
CA LYS A 160 11.33 -9.33 0.23
C LYS A 160 10.74 -9.12 1.63
N PRO A 161 9.41 -9.09 1.78
CA PRO A 161 8.75 -8.82 3.06
C PRO A 161 9.24 -9.71 4.21
N TRP A 162 9.46 -11.01 3.93
CA TRP A 162 9.89 -11.98 4.94
C TRP A 162 11.33 -11.77 5.46
N GLN A 163 12.16 -10.95 4.81
CA GLN A 163 13.54 -10.71 5.27
C GLN A 163 13.60 -9.91 6.57
N MET A 164 12.54 -9.19 6.92
CA MET A 164 12.43 -8.46 8.18
C MET A 164 11.05 -8.70 8.81
N GLU A 165 10.58 -9.95 8.78
CA GLU A 165 9.32 -10.35 9.38
C GLU A 165 9.35 -10.13 10.90
N GLY A 166 8.38 -9.36 11.41
CA GLY A 166 8.33 -8.89 12.80
C GLY A 166 9.31 -7.76 13.14
N GLY A 167 9.94 -7.14 12.13
CA GLY A 167 10.68 -5.87 12.28
C GLY A 167 12.19 -5.97 12.47
N PRO A 168 12.92 -4.83 12.38
CA PRO A 168 14.37 -4.78 12.47
C PRO A 168 14.92 -5.10 13.87
N THR A 169 16.00 -5.88 13.90
CA THR A 169 16.92 -5.92 15.04
C THR A 169 17.84 -4.70 15.06
N LEU A 170 18.56 -4.47 16.16
CA LEU A 170 19.57 -3.41 16.24
C LEU A 170 20.62 -3.55 15.13
N ASN A 171 21.06 -4.78 14.88
CA ASN A 171 22.04 -5.09 13.85
C ASN A 171 21.48 -4.79 12.44
N ASP A 172 20.18 -5.01 12.20
CA ASP A 172 19.56 -4.68 10.91
C ASP A 172 19.53 -3.16 10.68
N LEU A 173 19.22 -2.36 11.70
CA LEU A 173 19.29 -0.90 11.60
C LEU A 173 20.70 -0.42 11.29
N GLN A 174 21.69 -0.92 12.04
CA GLN A 174 23.10 -0.57 11.83
C GLN A 174 23.57 -0.94 10.43
N ASN A 175 23.30 -2.16 9.97
CA ASN A 175 23.68 -2.61 8.63
C ASN A 175 22.90 -1.93 7.52
N THR A 176 21.67 -1.48 7.75
CA THR A 176 20.89 -0.78 6.72
C THR A 176 21.41 0.64 6.51
N PHE A 177 21.64 1.37 7.61
CA PHE A 177 21.93 2.80 7.59
C PHE A 177 23.42 3.15 7.65
N ASP A 178 24.33 2.18 7.77
CA ASP A 178 25.77 2.46 7.76
C ASP A 178 26.16 3.28 6.49
N PRO A 179 26.76 4.47 6.66
CA PRO A 179 27.02 5.39 5.56
C PRO A 179 28.16 4.95 4.63
N HIS A 180 28.92 3.91 4.98
CA HIS A 180 30.07 3.43 4.23
C HIS A 180 29.80 2.07 3.58
N GLN A 181 29.19 1.15 4.33
CA GLN A 181 28.97 -0.24 3.95
C GLN A 181 27.52 -0.68 4.04
N GLY A 182 26.61 0.22 4.39
CA GLY A 182 25.21 -0.12 4.60
C GLY A 182 24.46 -0.52 3.34
N ASP A 183 23.36 -1.24 3.53
CA ASP A 183 22.55 -1.75 2.43
C ASP A 183 21.90 -0.63 1.62
N LEU A 184 21.48 0.46 2.27
CA LEU A 184 20.96 1.64 1.58
C LEU A 184 22.01 2.21 0.61
N ARG A 185 23.25 2.41 1.07
CA ARG A 185 24.33 2.89 0.21
C ARG A 185 24.61 1.96 -0.96
N LYS A 186 24.75 0.66 -0.69
CA LYS A 186 25.04 -0.34 -1.73
C LYS A 186 23.98 -0.30 -2.83
N ARG A 187 22.71 -0.12 -2.46
CA ARG A 187 21.61 -0.05 -3.43
C ARG A 187 21.61 1.25 -4.23
N VAL A 188 21.82 2.40 -3.59
CA VAL A 188 21.92 3.70 -4.29
C VAL A 188 23.06 3.66 -5.31
N VAL A 189 24.25 3.19 -4.92
CA VAL A 189 25.41 3.07 -5.81
C VAL A 189 25.17 2.05 -6.94
N SER A 190 24.47 0.95 -6.65
CA SER A 190 24.14 -0.04 -7.67
C SER A 190 23.13 0.49 -8.69
N ALA A 191 22.14 1.27 -8.24
CA ALA A 191 21.14 1.87 -9.10
C ALA A 191 21.76 2.92 -10.05
N GLU A 192 22.70 3.74 -9.56
CA GLU A 192 23.49 4.63 -10.42
C GLU A 192 24.25 3.83 -11.48
N ARG A 193 25.06 2.85 -11.06
CA ARG A 193 25.98 2.12 -11.96
C ARG A 193 25.29 1.25 -12.99
N TYR A 194 24.21 0.56 -12.61
CA TYR A 194 23.59 -0.46 -13.46
C TYR A 194 22.28 -0.02 -14.09
N SER A 195 21.65 1.04 -13.57
CA SER A 195 20.37 1.54 -14.09
C SER A 195 20.44 2.98 -14.60
N GLY A 196 21.60 3.65 -14.50
CA GLY A 196 21.81 5.00 -15.02
C GLY A 196 20.97 6.04 -14.28
N ILE A 197 20.59 5.77 -13.03
CA ILE A 197 19.80 6.68 -12.21
C ILE A 197 20.76 7.72 -11.61
N GLU A 198 20.73 8.94 -12.14
CA GLU A 198 21.59 10.04 -11.68
C GLU A 198 21.14 10.60 -10.34
N GLU A 199 19.83 10.67 -10.08
CA GLU A 199 19.25 11.20 -8.85
C GLU A 199 18.14 10.29 -8.31
N MET A 200 18.09 10.13 -7.00
CA MET A 200 17.17 9.24 -6.31
C MET A 200 16.55 9.91 -5.07
N ASP A 201 15.24 9.75 -4.91
CA ASP A 201 14.54 10.06 -3.66
C ASP A 201 14.47 8.82 -2.77
N VAL A 202 14.77 9.00 -1.48
CA VAL A 202 14.73 7.92 -0.48
C VAL A 202 13.60 8.20 0.51
N PHE A 203 12.70 7.24 0.67
CA PHE A 203 11.63 7.27 1.66
C PHE A 203 11.95 6.28 2.78
N LEU A 204 11.86 6.70 4.03
CA LEU A 204 12.04 5.84 5.19
C LEU A 204 10.77 5.87 6.03
N TYR A 205 10.09 4.73 6.11
CA TYR A 205 8.97 4.49 7.00
C TYR A 205 9.41 3.61 8.16
N TYR A 206 9.33 4.13 9.38
CA TYR A 206 9.58 3.39 10.61
C TYR A 206 8.34 3.43 11.50
N ARG A 207 7.89 2.25 11.93
CA ARG A 207 6.78 2.08 12.88
C ARG A 207 7.23 1.19 14.02
N GLY A 208 7.40 1.77 15.20
CA GLY A 208 7.85 1.06 16.39
C GLY A 208 7.85 1.95 17.61
N TYR A 209 8.34 1.44 18.74
CA TYR A 209 8.50 2.26 19.94
C TYR A 209 9.71 3.16 19.84
N GLY A 210 9.58 4.33 20.44
CA GLY A 210 10.68 5.23 20.75
C GLY A 210 10.68 5.54 22.23
N GLU A 211 11.85 5.80 22.79
CA GLU A 211 12.03 6.17 24.19
C GLU A 211 13.00 7.34 24.32
N TRP A 212 12.75 8.19 25.30
CA TRP A 212 13.67 9.24 25.69
C TRP A 212 14.44 8.81 26.93
N VAL A 213 15.76 8.65 26.78
CA VAL A 213 16.64 8.29 27.91
C VAL A 213 17.72 9.34 28.05
N ASN A 214 17.81 9.97 29.22
CA ASN A 214 18.79 11.04 29.50
C ASN A 214 18.76 12.19 28.48
N GLY A 215 17.58 12.54 27.97
CA GLY A 215 17.39 13.58 26.97
C GLY A 215 17.73 13.17 25.53
N LYS A 216 18.07 11.88 25.30
CA LYS A 216 18.37 11.35 23.96
C LYS A 216 17.19 10.51 23.43
N PRO A 217 16.68 10.79 22.23
CA PRO A 217 15.68 9.96 21.59
C PRO A 217 16.33 8.69 21.03
N LEU A 218 15.77 7.54 21.41
CA LEU A 218 16.20 6.21 21.00
C LEU A 218 15.03 5.50 20.31
N LEU A 219 15.28 4.91 19.15
CA LEU A 219 14.39 3.92 18.56
C LEU A 219 14.59 2.57 19.28
N ILE A 220 13.52 1.80 19.42
CA ILE A 220 13.55 0.49 20.07
C ILE A 220 13.51 -0.59 18.98
N PRO A 221 14.62 -1.31 18.73
CA PRO A 221 14.62 -2.47 17.85
C PRO A 221 13.87 -3.66 18.46
N LYS A 222 13.54 -4.65 17.63
CA LYS A 222 12.83 -5.88 18.03
C LYS A 222 13.50 -6.62 19.20
N ASP A 223 14.83 -6.68 19.19
CA ASP A 223 15.67 -7.41 20.14
C ASP A 223 16.12 -6.56 21.35
N ALA A 224 15.60 -5.32 21.47
CA ALA A 224 15.97 -4.40 22.53
C ALA A 224 15.61 -4.91 23.93
N LYS A 225 16.40 -4.50 24.93
CA LYS A 225 16.17 -4.76 26.35
C LYS A 225 15.83 -3.45 27.08
N PRO A 226 14.73 -3.38 27.85
CA PRO A 226 14.30 -2.14 28.52
C PRO A 226 15.39 -1.48 29.35
N THR A 227 16.16 -2.29 30.09
CA THR A 227 17.19 -1.84 31.03
C THR A 227 18.55 -1.56 30.40
N ARG A 228 18.74 -1.85 29.09
CA ARG A 228 20.05 -1.72 28.42
C ARG A 228 19.96 -0.76 27.25
N GLU A 229 20.39 0.48 27.48
CA GLU A 229 20.46 1.52 26.44
C GLU A 229 21.28 1.09 25.20
N VAL A 230 22.35 0.30 25.39
CA VAL A 230 23.20 -0.20 24.28
C VAL A 230 22.46 -1.09 23.29
N THR A 231 21.28 -1.60 23.65
CA THR A 231 20.44 -2.43 22.76
C THR A 231 19.43 -1.60 21.95
N LYS A 232 19.42 -0.27 22.13
CA LYS A 232 18.52 0.68 21.47
C LYS A 232 19.30 1.46 20.42
N TYR A 233 18.62 1.97 19.39
CA TYR A 233 19.25 2.67 18.28
C TYR A 233 19.08 4.19 18.41
N PRO A 234 20.15 4.99 18.56
CA PRO A 234 20.00 6.44 18.72
C PRO A 234 19.42 7.10 17.46
N LEU A 235 18.36 7.91 17.62
CA LEU A 235 17.78 8.62 16.49
C LEU A 235 18.75 9.67 15.91
N GLU A 236 19.60 10.25 16.77
CA GLU A 236 20.69 11.13 16.34
C GLU A 236 21.68 10.41 15.41
N GLU A 237 21.98 9.14 15.70
CA GLU A 237 22.84 8.31 14.85
C GLU A 237 22.18 8.05 13.49
N LEU A 238 20.87 7.75 13.47
CA LEU A 238 20.10 7.60 12.23
C LEU A 238 20.22 8.86 11.35
N VAL A 239 19.92 10.03 11.93
CA VAL A 239 19.91 11.30 11.21
C VAL A 239 21.31 11.65 10.71
N GLN A 240 22.35 11.43 11.53
CA GLN A 240 23.74 11.65 11.13
C GLN A 240 24.17 10.74 9.97
N ASN A 241 23.79 9.46 10.02
CA ASN A 241 24.08 8.49 8.97
C ASN A 241 23.36 8.86 7.67
N LEU A 242 22.06 9.19 7.74
CA LEU A 242 21.29 9.64 6.58
C LEU A 242 21.84 10.95 5.99
N SER A 243 22.26 11.89 6.84
CA SER A 243 22.90 13.13 6.40
C SER A 243 24.26 12.89 5.75
N THR A 244 24.97 11.83 6.12
CA THR A 244 26.24 11.47 5.48
C THR A 244 25.98 10.78 4.14
N LEU A 245 24.94 9.94 4.07
CA LEU A 245 24.49 9.32 2.84
C LEU A 245 23.96 10.31 1.82
N SER A 246 23.27 11.38 2.23
CA SER A 246 22.75 12.41 1.33
C SER A 246 23.83 13.21 0.59
N VAL A 247 25.09 13.15 1.07
CA VAL A 247 26.24 13.75 0.37
C VAL A 247 26.67 12.91 -0.83
N LEU A 248 26.21 11.65 -0.95
CA LEU A 248 26.29 10.93 -2.21
C LEU A 248 25.49 11.73 -3.25
N GLY A 249 26.16 12.24 -4.29
CA GLY A 249 25.57 13.16 -5.27
C GLY A 249 24.31 12.63 -5.98
N ASN A 250 24.00 11.35 -5.80
CA ASN A 250 22.87 10.67 -6.42
C ASN A 250 21.63 10.62 -5.51
N ILE A 251 21.69 11.11 -4.27
CA ILE A 251 20.51 11.22 -3.40
C ILE A 251 20.03 12.66 -3.43
N ARG A 252 18.83 12.87 -3.98
CA ARG A 252 18.22 14.19 -4.08
C ARG A 252 17.51 14.58 -2.78
N THR A 253 16.67 13.68 -2.27
CA THR A 253 15.90 13.89 -1.05
C THR A 253 15.85 12.63 -0.20
N ILE A 254 15.79 12.83 1.12
CA ILE A 254 15.47 11.78 2.09
C ILE A 254 14.24 12.25 2.88
N THR A 255 13.15 11.51 2.79
CA THR A 255 11.91 11.78 3.53
C THR A 255 11.73 10.69 4.58
N VAL A 256 11.52 11.09 5.84
CA VAL A 256 11.39 10.16 6.96
C VAL A 256 10.00 10.28 7.57
N PHE A 257 9.34 9.15 7.74
CA PHE A 257 8.08 8.94 8.44
C PHE A 257 8.39 8.14 9.72
N LEU A 258 8.20 8.77 10.89
CA LEU A 258 8.41 8.19 12.22
C LEU A 258 7.09 8.19 13.01
#